data_AF-A0A5J4Q0F9-F1
#
_entry.id   AF-A0A5J4Q0F9-F1
#
_cell.length_a   1.000
_cell.length_b   1.000
_cell.length_c   1.000
_cell.angle_alpha   90.00
_cell.angle_beta   90.00
_cell.angle_gamma   90.00
#
_symmetry.space_group_name_H-M   'P 1'
#
loop_
_entity.id
_entity.type
_entity.pdbx_description
1 polymer ?
#
loop_
_entity_poly.entity_id
_entity_poly.type
_entity_poly.pdbx_seq_one_letter_code
_entity_poly.pdbx_strand_id
1 'polypeptide(L)'
;MIAVVHNNPNPQWLVPQTKTKQPARLVLEGRKLAAQMDAVLSAEQSDKGQDSMTFNSTYTRFNSSEKKALDEQAIVQSNPSSCLYCDCDKKTICKLRLYASQYGIKSTRYAKNSTFEALKRQQINNTIRFEQAKCIRCGLCVYNSDNGFTFKNRGVVMEVVLPEENKNNIKEALTALCPTGAIYKNVE
;
A
#
# COMPACT_ATOMS: atom_id res chain seq x y z
N MET A 1 16.60 31.70 28.84
CA MET A 1 15.91 32.10 27.60
C MET A 1 14.59 31.33 27.57
N ILE A 2 13.48 31.99 27.89
CA ILE A 2 12.16 31.35 28.09
C ILE A 2 11.50 31.23 26.72
N ALA A 3 11.14 30.01 26.31
CA ALA A 3 10.46 29.78 25.05
C ALA A 3 9.02 30.30 25.12
N VAL A 4 8.72 31.34 24.33
CA VAL A 4 7.36 31.86 24.16
C VAL A 4 6.59 30.89 23.27
N VAL A 5 5.59 30.24 23.83
CA VAL A 5 4.64 29.41 23.08
C VAL A 5 3.71 30.37 22.32
N HIS A 6 3.90 30.47 21.01
CA HIS A 6 2.92 31.12 20.15
C HIS A 6 1.67 30.25 20.08
N ASN A 7 0.62 30.65 20.78
CA ASN A 7 -0.72 30.11 20.58
C ASN A 7 -1.17 30.47 19.16
N ASN A 8 -1.18 29.47 18.27
CA ASN A 8 -1.65 29.62 16.91
C ASN A 8 -3.15 29.98 16.93
N PRO A 9 -3.58 31.12 16.35
CA PRO A 9 -4.97 31.47 16.30
C PRO A 9 -5.68 30.52 15.33
N ASN A 10 -6.60 29.72 15.86
CA ASN A 10 -7.77 29.14 15.21
C ASN A 10 -7.58 28.63 13.75
N PRO A 11 -7.43 27.31 13.50
CA PRO A 11 -7.28 26.75 12.16
C PRO A 11 -8.61 26.76 11.38
N GLN A 12 -9.05 27.94 10.94
CA GLN A 12 -10.26 28.13 10.13
C GLN A 12 -10.16 27.55 8.71
N TRP A 13 -8.99 27.09 8.28
CA TRP A 13 -8.76 26.50 6.97
C TRP A 13 -9.09 25.00 6.89
N LEU A 14 -9.59 24.40 7.98
CA LEU A 14 -9.90 22.97 8.10
C LEU A 14 -11.40 22.66 8.13
N VAL A 15 -12.24 23.53 7.55
CA VAL A 15 -13.66 23.22 7.31
C VAL A 15 -13.79 22.68 5.88
N PRO A 16 -14.06 21.38 5.69
CA PRO A 16 -14.39 20.86 4.37
C PRO A 16 -15.62 21.60 3.86
N GLN A 17 -15.46 22.36 2.78
CA GLN A 17 -16.59 22.96 2.09
C GLN A 17 -17.45 21.81 1.58
N THR A 18 -18.62 21.59 2.19
CA THR A 18 -19.58 20.61 1.68
C THR A 18 -19.97 21.09 0.29
N LYS A 19 -19.65 20.34 -0.75
CA LYS A 19 -20.09 20.64 -2.12
C LYS A 19 -21.57 21.01 -2.07
N THR A 20 -21.92 22.22 -2.48
CA THR A 20 -23.30 22.67 -2.58
C THR A 20 -24.07 21.62 -3.37
N LYS A 21 -25.05 20.96 -2.75
CA LYS A 21 -25.87 19.96 -3.43
C LYS A 21 -26.46 20.66 -4.65
N GLN A 22 -26.17 20.14 -5.85
CA GLN A 22 -26.72 20.70 -7.08
C GLN A 22 -28.25 20.72 -6.98
N PRO A 23 -28.92 21.77 -7.48
CA PRO A 23 -30.37 21.89 -7.38
C PRO A 23 -31.01 20.66 -8.02
N ALA A 24 -32.05 20.10 -7.36
CA ALA A 24 -32.67 18.83 -7.75
C ALA A 24 -33.09 18.80 -9.24
N ARG A 25 -33.47 19.96 -9.80
CA ARG A 25 -33.83 20.13 -11.20
C ARG A 25 -32.67 19.80 -12.17
N LEU A 26 -31.45 20.22 -11.84
CA LEU A 26 -30.27 20.01 -12.67
C LEU A 26 -29.81 18.54 -12.63
N VAL A 27 -29.99 17.88 -11.48
CA VAL A 27 -29.80 16.42 -11.35
C VAL A 27 -30.84 15.65 -12.17
N LEU A 28 -32.09 16.12 -12.19
CA LEU A 28 -33.19 15.48 -12.90
C LEU A 28 -33.05 15.64 -14.43
N GLU A 29 -32.61 16.81 -14.91
CA GLU A 29 -32.25 17.03 -16.31
C GLU A 29 -31.04 16.18 -16.73
N GLY A 30 -30.00 16.09 -15.89
CA GLY A 30 -28.86 15.20 -16.14
C GLY A 30 -29.26 13.72 -16.22
N ARG A 31 -30.18 13.27 -15.37
CA ARG A 31 -30.72 11.89 -15.45
C ARG A 31 -31.55 11.65 -16.71
N LYS A 32 -32.34 12.63 -17.15
CA LYS A 32 -33.11 12.53 -18.40
C LYS A 32 -32.19 12.44 -19.61
N LEU A 33 -31.13 13.24 -19.65
CA LEU A 33 -30.15 13.22 -20.73
C LEU A 33 -29.41 11.88 -20.77
N ALA A 34 -28.97 11.38 -19.61
CA ALA A 34 -28.33 10.06 -19.51
C ALA A 34 -29.25 8.93 -19.98
N ALA A 35 -30.52 8.94 -19.58
CA ALA A 35 -31.50 7.94 -20.04
C ALA A 35 -31.77 8.04 -21.56
N GLN A 36 -31.75 9.24 -22.14
CA GLN A 36 -31.87 9.43 -23.59
C GLN A 36 -30.64 8.90 -24.33
N MET A 37 -29.43 9.15 -23.80
CA MET A 37 -28.20 8.59 -24.37
C MET A 37 -28.16 7.07 -24.24
N ASP A 38 -28.57 6.52 -23.09
CA ASP A 38 -28.70 5.08 -22.90
C ASP A 38 -29.72 4.47 -23.86
N ALA A 39 -30.84 5.14 -24.15
CA ALA A 39 -31.82 4.68 -25.15
C ALA A 39 -31.25 4.64 -26.58
N VAL A 40 -30.38 5.60 -26.92
CA VAL A 40 -29.68 5.64 -28.22
C VAL A 40 -28.63 4.52 -28.29
N LEU A 41 -27.88 4.30 -27.21
CA LEU A 41 -26.83 3.28 -27.13
C LEU A 41 -27.40 1.86 -27.03
N SER A 42 -28.57 1.69 -26.42
CA SER A 42 -29.23 0.38 -26.24
C SER A 42 -29.98 -0.12 -27.47
N ALA A 43 -30.16 0.70 -28.51
CA ALA A 43 -30.58 0.21 -29.83
C ALA A 43 -29.51 -0.69 -30.49
N GLU A 44 -28.26 -0.68 -30.00
CA GLU A 44 -27.14 -1.45 -30.57
C GLU A 44 -26.72 -2.68 -29.75
N GLN A 45 -27.28 -2.97 -28.57
CA GLN A 45 -26.88 -4.16 -27.81
C GLN A 45 -27.95 -4.65 -26.82
N SER A 46 -28.62 -5.74 -27.19
CA SER A 46 -29.23 -6.66 -26.24
C SER A 46 -28.15 -7.53 -25.58
N ASP A 47 -27.97 -7.47 -24.27
CA ASP A 47 -28.22 -8.58 -23.32
C ASP A 47 -27.63 -8.26 -21.92
N LYS A 48 -28.51 -8.39 -20.91
CA LYS A 48 -28.31 -8.61 -19.47
C LYS A 48 -27.62 -7.56 -18.57
N GLY A 49 -28.46 -7.08 -17.63
CA GLY A 49 -28.24 -7.35 -16.21
C GLY A 49 -27.30 -6.39 -15.50
N GLN A 50 -27.82 -5.20 -15.16
CA GLN A 50 -27.19 -4.31 -14.20
C GLN A 50 -27.05 -5.01 -12.85
N ASP A 51 -25.82 -5.04 -12.33
CA ASP A 51 -25.67 -4.87 -10.90
C ASP A 51 -24.47 -3.98 -10.53
N SER A 52 -24.75 -3.10 -9.59
CA SER A 52 -24.00 -1.89 -9.30
C SER A 52 -22.69 -2.13 -8.53
N MET A 53 -21.59 -2.06 -9.25
CA MET A 53 -20.44 -1.19 -8.95
C MET A 53 -19.46 -1.40 -10.09
N THR A 54 -19.15 -0.32 -10.80
CA THR A 54 -18.15 -0.33 -11.87
C THR A 54 -16.80 -0.64 -11.25
N PHE A 55 -16.41 -1.91 -11.33
CA PHE A 55 -15.07 -2.40 -11.02
C PHE A 55 -14.11 -1.71 -12.00
N ASN A 56 -13.55 -0.57 -11.60
CA ASN A 56 -12.64 0.22 -12.42
C ASN A 56 -11.21 -0.34 -12.36
N SER A 57 -11.08 -1.62 -12.69
CA SER A 57 -9.81 -2.30 -12.83
C SER A 57 -9.60 -2.55 -14.30
N THR A 58 -8.40 -2.24 -14.80
CA THR A 58 -7.97 -2.57 -16.17
C THR A 58 -7.98 -4.09 -16.41
N TYR A 59 -7.94 -4.89 -15.34
CA TYR A 59 -8.09 -6.34 -15.39
C TYR A 59 -9.58 -6.73 -15.43
N THR A 60 -9.91 -7.68 -16.29
CA THR A 60 -11.24 -8.29 -16.40
C THR A 60 -11.64 -8.94 -15.07
N ARG A 61 -12.95 -9.08 -14.81
CA ARG A 61 -13.42 -9.90 -13.67
C ARG A 61 -12.88 -11.31 -13.80
N PHE A 62 -12.42 -11.89 -12.68
CA PHE A 62 -12.00 -13.29 -12.62
C PHE A 62 -13.11 -14.22 -13.09
N ASN A 63 -12.74 -15.25 -13.86
CA ASN A 63 -13.65 -16.32 -14.22
C ASN A 63 -13.96 -17.23 -13.00
N SER A 64 -14.97 -18.09 -13.13
CA SER A 64 -15.43 -18.95 -12.01
C SER A 64 -14.35 -19.92 -11.53
N SER A 65 -13.49 -20.42 -12.42
CA SER A 65 -12.35 -21.28 -12.09
C SER A 65 -11.21 -20.53 -11.39
N GLU A 66 -10.88 -19.31 -11.83
CA GLU A 66 -9.88 -18.43 -11.21
C GLU A 66 -10.31 -18.01 -9.81
N LYS A 67 -11.59 -17.73 -9.63
CA LYS A 67 -12.17 -17.40 -8.32
C LYS A 67 -12.05 -18.57 -7.36
N LYS A 68 -12.37 -19.80 -7.80
CA LYS A 68 -12.18 -21.02 -7.00
C LYS A 68 -10.71 -21.25 -6.64
N ALA A 69 -9.80 -21.08 -7.60
CA ALA A 69 -8.37 -21.24 -7.35
C ALA A 69 -7.84 -20.21 -6.33
N LEU A 70 -8.35 -18.97 -6.38
CA LEU A 70 -8.01 -17.93 -5.41
C LEU A 70 -8.57 -18.26 -4.01
N ASP A 71 -9.82 -18.72 -3.93
CA ASP A 71 -10.44 -19.13 -2.68
C ASP A 71 -9.70 -20.33 -2.05
N GLU A 72 -9.33 -21.34 -2.86
CA GLU A 72 -8.53 -22.49 -2.41
C GLU A 72 -7.13 -22.07 -1.94
N GLN A 73 -6.44 -21.18 -2.66
CA GLN A 73 -5.15 -20.64 -2.22
C GLN A 73 -5.27 -19.84 -0.92
N ALA A 74 -6.35 -19.07 -0.74
CA ALA A 74 -6.61 -18.31 0.48
C ALA A 74 -6.86 -19.21 1.70
N ILE A 75 -7.52 -20.37 1.50
CA ILE A 75 -7.77 -21.37 2.55
C ILE A 75 -6.48 -22.10 2.94
N VAL A 76 -5.65 -22.50 1.97
CA VAL A 76 -4.39 -23.24 2.20
C VAL A 76 -3.34 -22.37 2.93
N GLN A 77 -3.41 -21.05 2.77
CA GLN A 77 -2.40 -20.13 3.28
C GLN A 77 -2.92 -19.19 4.39
N SER A 78 -3.86 -19.67 5.22
CA SER A 78 -4.54 -18.91 6.28
C SER A 78 -3.56 -18.06 7.10
N ASN A 79 -3.35 -16.83 6.65
CA ASN A 79 -2.53 -15.86 7.35
C ASN A 79 -3.49 -14.98 8.15
N PRO A 80 -3.36 -14.93 9.48
CA PRO A 80 -4.28 -14.14 10.31
C PRO A 80 -4.17 -12.63 10.05
N SER A 81 -3.09 -12.18 9.39
CA SER A 81 -2.86 -10.80 9.02
C SER A 81 -3.53 -10.45 7.69
N SER A 82 -4.36 -9.42 7.65
CA SER A 82 -4.96 -8.80 6.45
C SER A 82 -3.95 -8.10 5.51
N CYS A 83 -2.66 -8.45 5.62
CA CYS A 83 -1.64 -8.01 4.70
C CYS A 83 -1.92 -8.58 3.31
N LEU A 84 -1.86 -7.72 2.28
CA LEU A 84 -1.76 -8.17 0.89
C LEU A 84 -0.65 -9.22 0.78
N TYR A 85 -0.84 -10.23 -0.08
CA TYR A 85 0.11 -11.32 -0.29
C TYR A 85 1.50 -10.74 -0.54
N CYS A 86 2.33 -10.76 0.51
CA CYS A 86 3.69 -10.27 0.42
C CYS A 86 4.48 -11.35 -0.28
N ASP A 87 4.84 -11.12 -1.53
CA ASP A 87 5.69 -11.98 -2.34
C ASP A 87 7.16 -11.88 -1.89
N CYS A 88 7.41 -11.89 -0.58
CA CYS A 88 8.76 -12.00 -0.04
C CYS A 88 9.00 -13.41 0.50
N ASP A 89 10.22 -13.90 0.34
CA ASP A 89 10.64 -15.20 0.86
C ASP A 89 10.56 -15.26 2.39
N LYS A 90 10.73 -14.11 3.05
CA LYS A 90 10.55 -13.96 4.51
C LYS A 90 9.08 -13.95 4.98
N LYS A 91 8.10 -14.28 4.14
CA LYS A 91 6.67 -14.20 4.50
C LYS A 91 6.31 -15.00 5.76
N THR A 92 6.94 -16.15 5.96
CA THR A 92 6.68 -17.06 7.09
C THR A 92 7.35 -16.63 8.39
N ILE A 93 8.51 -15.97 8.32
CA ILE A 93 9.32 -15.58 9.49
C ILE A 93 9.30 -14.07 9.78
N CYS A 94 8.44 -13.31 9.08
CA CYS A 94 8.32 -11.87 9.28
C CYS A 94 7.74 -11.57 10.67
N LYS A 95 8.55 -10.97 11.55
CA LYS A 95 8.16 -10.65 12.93
C LYS A 95 6.93 -9.74 12.99
N LEU A 96 6.80 -8.81 12.05
CA LEU A 96 5.64 -7.93 11.97
C LEU A 96 4.33 -8.71 11.75
N ARG A 97 4.35 -9.76 10.92
CA ARG A 97 3.18 -10.62 10.68
C ARG A 97 2.87 -11.51 11.87
N LEU A 98 3.91 -12.11 12.46
CA LEU A 98 3.79 -12.96 13.65
C LEU A 98 3.16 -12.18 14.80
N TYR A 99 3.69 -10.99 15.13
CA TYR A 99 3.15 -10.16 16.20
C TYR A 99 1.77 -9.59 15.86
N ALA A 100 1.53 -9.13 14.63
CA ALA A 100 0.19 -8.67 14.24
C ALA A 100 -0.87 -9.78 14.41
N SER A 101 -0.51 -11.01 14.07
CA SER A 101 -1.36 -12.19 14.21
C SER A 101 -1.55 -12.56 15.69
N GLN A 102 -0.47 -12.60 16.48
CA GLN A 102 -0.48 -12.91 17.91
C GLN A 102 -1.35 -11.94 18.70
N TYR A 103 -1.29 -10.64 18.38
CA TYR A 103 -2.09 -9.61 19.03
C TYR A 103 -3.47 -9.39 18.38
N GLY A 104 -3.84 -10.19 17.37
CA GLY A 104 -5.16 -10.13 16.74
C GLY A 104 -5.46 -8.81 16.01
N ILE A 105 -4.46 -8.17 15.42
CA ILE A 105 -4.62 -6.91 14.68
C ILE A 105 -5.31 -7.21 13.34
N LYS A 106 -6.62 -6.93 13.25
CA LYS A 106 -7.44 -7.26 12.07
C LYS A 106 -7.58 -6.12 11.06
N SER A 107 -7.54 -4.85 11.50
CA SER A 107 -7.72 -3.68 10.64
C SER A 107 -6.80 -2.52 11.01
N THR A 108 -6.45 -1.72 10.01
CA THR A 108 -5.69 -0.49 10.22
C THR A 108 -6.67 0.64 10.58
N ARG A 109 -6.41 1.34 11.70
CA ARG A 109 -7.16 2.56 12.07
C ARG A 109 -7.04 3.65 11.01
N TYR A 110 -5.91 3.69 10.31
CA TYR A 110 -5.61 4.66 9.27
C TYR A 110 -5.91 4.09 7.90
N ALA A 111 -6.58 4.88 7.06
CA ALA A 111 -6.80 4.55 5.66
C ALA A 111 -5.45 4.48 4.93
N LYS A 112 -5.32 3.51 4.03
CA LYS A 112 -4.18 3.44 3.11
C LYS A 112 -4.26 4.68 2.22
N ASN A 113 -3.23 5.53 2.30
CA ASN A 113 -3.16 6.72 1.48
C ASN A 113 -2.23 6.48 0.28
N SER A 114 -2.74 6.62 -0.94
CA SER A 114 -1.95 6.53 -2.18
C SER A 114 -1.09 7.77 -2.44
N THR A 115 -1.17 8.82 -1.60
CA THR A 115 -0.30 10.00 -1.72
C THR A 115 1.17 9.70 -1.43
N PHE A 116 1.48 8.59 -0.73
CA PHE A 116 2.89 8.20 -0.55
C PHE A 116 3.42 7.60 -1.85
N GLU A 117 4.54 8.14 -2.31
CA GLU A 117 5.21 7.69 -3.53
C GLU A 117 5.52 6.19 -3.47
N ALA A 118 5.43 5.52 -4.62
CA ALA A 118 5.77 4.11 -4.73
C ALA A 118 7.26 3.93 -4.35
N LEU A 119 7.48 3.40 -3.16
CA LEU A 119 8.82 3.17 -2.63
C LEU A 119 9.56 2.15 -3.49
N LYS A 120 10.83 2.43 -3.78
CA LYS A 120 11.62 1.71 -4.78
C LYS A 120 12.08 0.33 -4.27
N ARG A 121 12.24 -0.59 -5.22
CA ARG A 121 12.97 -1.85 -5.05
C ARG A 121 14.37 -1.66 -5.62
N GLN A 122 15.39 -1.79 -4.78
CA GLN A 122 16.79 -1.67 -5.14
C GLN A 122 17.44 -3.05 -5.13
N GLN A 123 18.13 -3.40 -6.21
CA GLN A 123 19.00 -4.57 -6.24
C GLN A 123 20.36 -4.17 -5.65
N ILE A 124 20.80 -4.89 -4.61
CA ILE A 124 22.09 -4.65 -3.98
C ILE A 124 23.13 -5.46 -4.75
N ASN A 125 22.97 -6.79 -4.73
CA ASN A 125 23.79 -7.77 -5.44
C ASN A 125 22.86 -8.73 -6.21
N ASN A 126 23.41 -9.73 -6.91
CA ASN A 126 22.61 -10.75 -7.59
C ASN A 126 21.73 -11.55 -6.60
N THR A 127 22.14 -11.64 -5.34
CA THR A 127 21.45 -12.43 -4.32
C THR A 127 20.57 -11.60 -3.39
N ILE A 128 20.83 -10.31 -3.19
CA ILE A 128 20.12 -9.51 -2.16
C ILE A 128 19.33 -8.37 -2.79
N ARG A 129 18.07 -8.23 -2.38
CA ARG A 129 17.22 -7.09 -2.71
C ARG A 129 16.81 -6.30 -1.48
N PHE A 130 16.62 -5.00 -1.69
CA PHE A 130 16.05 -4.08 -0.72
C PHE A 130 14.74 -3.50 -1.24
N GLU A 131 13.68 -3.67 -0.46
CA GLU A 131 12.36 -3.11 -0.72
C GLU A 131 11.98 -2.12 0.37
N GLN A 132 12.08 -0.84 0.03
CA GLN A 132 11.88 0.23 0.98
C GLN A 132 10.42 0.30 1.49
N ALA A 133 9.46 -0.12 0.66
CA ALA A 133 8.04 -0.26 1.03
C ALA A 133 7.79 -1.18 2.24
N LYS A 134 8.67 -2.16 2.46
CA LYS A 134 8.55 -3.15 3.55
C LYS A 134 9.36 -2.75 4.79
N CYS A 135 10.06 -1.62 4.76
CA CYS A 135 10.91 -1.14 5.84
C CYS A 135 10.10 -0.37 6.88
N ILE A 136 10.15 -0.84 8.14
CA ILE A 136 9.55 -0.16 9.29
C ILE A 136 10.51 0.87 9.93
N ARG A 137 11.64 1.17 9.29
CA ARG A 137 12.62 2.19 9.71
C ARG A 137 13.23 1.93 11.10
N CYS A 138 13.39 0.65 11.47
CA CYS A 138 13.94 0.24 12.77
C CYS A 138 15.43 0.57 12.96
N GLY A 139 16.18 0.86 11.89
CA GLY A 139 17.60 1.21 11.97
C GLY A 139 18.59 0.06 12.12
N LEU A 140 18.14 -1.18 12.34
CA LEU A 140 19.04 -2.33 12.55
C LEU A 140 20.06 -2.51 11.41
N CYS A 141 19.66 -2.32 10.15
CA CYS A 141 20.58 -2.39 9.03
C CYS A 141 21.58 -1.22 8.97
N VAL A 142 21.22 -0.04 9.47
CA VAL A 142 22.11 1.12 9.57
C VAL A 142 23.19 0.85 10.61
N TYR A 143 22.79 0.41 11.81
CA TYR A 143 23.70 0.19 12.94
C TYR A 143 24.61 -1.04 12.80
N ASN A 144 24.24 -2.02 11.99
CA ASN A 144 25.00 -3.28 11.82
C ASN A 144 25.68 -3.40 10.45
N SER A 145 25.80 -2.29 9.72
CA SER A 145 26.54 -2.23 8.46
C SER A 145 27.71 -1.27 8.57
N ASP A 146 28.87 -1.65 8.03
CA ASP A 146 30.04 -0.78 7.97
C ASP A 146 29.88 0.17 6.77
N ASN A 147 29.36 1.38 7.00
CA ASN A 147 29.03 2.33 5.91
C ASN A 147 28.14 1.71 4.82
N GLY A 148 27.07 1.02 5.20
CA GLY A 148 26.07 0.47 4.29
C GLY A 148 24.85 1.38 4.17
N PHE A 149 23.81 1.03 4.93
CA PHE A 149 22.56 1.78 4.98
C PHE A 149 22.70 3.07 5.79
N THR A 150 21.89 4.08 5.46
CA THR A 150 21.81 5.34 6.20
C THR A 150 20.37 5.85 6.32
N PHE A 151 20.16 6.78 7.25
CA PHE A 151 18.91 7.51 7.37
C PHE A 151 18.95 8.77 6.50
N LYS A 152 17.86 9.01 5.75
CA LYS A 152 17.65 10.23 4.97
C LYS A 152 16.37 10.91 5.43
N ASN A 153 16.38 12.25 5.41
CA ASN A 153 15.32 13.12 5.92
C ASN A 153 15.04 12.95 7.43
N ARG A 154 13.98 13.61 7.92
CA ARG A 154 13.56 13.60 9.33
C ARG A 154 12.03 13.58 9.45
N GLY A 155 11.52 13.12 10.59
CA GLY A 155 10.07 13.07 10.87
C GLY A 155 9.33 12.01 10.04
N VAL A 156 8.10 12.30 9.61
CA VAL A 156 7.23 11.35 8.89
C VAL A 156 7.83 10.94 7.53
N VAL A 157 8.62 11.82 6.91
CA VAL A 157 9.29 11.59 5.62
C VAL A 157 10.67 10.92 5.75
N MET A 158 11.07 10.54 6.98
CA MET A 158 12.32 9.82 7.22
C MET A 158 12.30 8.48 6.50
N GLU A 159 13.40 8.15 5.84
CA GLU A 159 13.55 6.92 5.09
C GLU A 159 14.92 6.28 5.36
N VAL A 160 14.97 4.95 5.27
CA VAL A 160 16.23 4.20 5.25
C VAL A 160 16.59 4.00 3.78
N VAL A 161 17.80 4.39 3.41
CA VAL A 161 18.31 4.31 2.04
C VAL A 161 19.66 3.61 2.02
N LEU A 162 19.96 2.98 0.89
CA LEU A 162 21.28 2.44 0.60
C LEU A 162 21.89 3.26 -0.54
N PRO A 163 22.88 4.11 -0.26
CA PRO A 163 23.63 4.80 -1.31
C PRO A 163 24.25 3.80 -2.29
N GLU A 164 24.32 4.16 -3.57
CA GLU A 164 24.82 3.29 -4.63
C GLU A 164 26.29 2.90 -4.40
N GLU A 165 27.09 3.86 -3.93
CA GLU A 165 28.49 3.71 -3.53
C GLU A 165 28.70 2.70 -2.40
N ASN A 166 27.68 2.45 -1.57
CA ASN A 166 27.77 1.63 -0.38
C ASN A 166 27.24 0.20 -0.56
N LYS A 167 26.78 -0.17 -1.76
CA LYS A 167 26.21 -1.50 -2.04
C LYS A 167 27.16 -2.65 -1.67
N ASN A 168 28.45 -2.47 -1.91
CA ASN A 168 29.49 -3.46 -1.64
C ASN A 168 29.68 -3.76 -0.14
N ASN A 169 29.22 -2.86 0.73
CA ASN A 169 29.39 -2.99 2.18
C ASN A 169 28.27 -3.84 2.84
N ILE A 170 27.32 -4.35 2.04
CA ILE A 170 26.19 -5.12 2.54
C ILE A 170 26.55 -6.60 2.64
N LYS A 171 26.62 -7.08 3.88
CA LYS A 171 26.84 -8.49 4.22
C LYS A 171 25.52 -9.27 4.20
N GLU A 172 25.55 -10.54 3.80
CA GLU A 172 24.35 -11.40 3.79
C GLU A 172 23.69 -11.53 5.17
N ALA A 173 24.46 -11.42 6.26
CA ALA A 173 23.96 -11.47 7.64
C ALA A 173 22.89 -10.40 7.95
N LEU A 174 22.88 -9.28 7.22
CA LEU A 174 21.87 -8.22 7.35
C LEU A 174 20.47 -8.70 6.94
N THR A 175 20.38 -9.70 6.05
CA THR A 175 19.09 -10.30 5.67
C THR A 175 18.43 -10.92 6.89
N ALA A 176 19.17 -11.66 7.74
CA ALA A 176 18.66 -12.28 8.95
C ALA A 176 18.24 -11.25 10.01
N LEU A 177 19.00 -10.16 10.14
CA LEU A 177 18.74 -9.07 11.08
C LEU A 177 17.44 -8.29 10.78
N CYS A 178 17.06 -8.18 9.51
CA CYS A 178 15.82 -7.48 9.14
C CYS A 178 14.59 -8.18 9.75
N PRO A 179 13.81 -7.49 10.62
CA PRO A 179 12.63 -8.09 11.28
C PRO A 179 11.46 -8.24 10.31
N THR A 180 11.48 -7.50 9.20
CA THR A 180 10.51 -7.58 8.11
C THR A 180 11.15 -8.20 6.87
N GLY A 181 10.39 -8.29 5.77
CA GLY A 181 10.91 -8.68 4.46
C GLY A 181 11.49 -7.51 3.64
N ALA A 182 12.04 -6.47 4.29
CA ALA A 182 12.61 -5.32 3.57
C ALA A 182 13.96 -5.65 2.94
N ILE A 183 14.78 -6.46 3.60
CA ILE A 183 16.04 -6.98 3.06
C ILE A 183 15.89 -8.50 3.02
N TYR A 184 15.97 -9.08 1.83
CA TYR A 184 15.81 -10.51 1.63
C TYR A 184 16.74 -11.02 0.54
N LYS A 185 17.02 -12.32 0.60
CA LYS A 185 17.78 -13.04 -0.41
C LYS A 185 16.80 -13.53 -1.47
N ASN A 186 17.04 -13.20 -2.74
CA ASN A 186 16.38 -13.88 -3.85
C ASN A 186 16.90 -15.31 -3.89
N VAL A 187 16.02 -16.28 -3.70
CA VAL A 187 16.31 -17.68 -3.99
C VAL A 187 15.88 -17.90 -5.44
N GLU A 188 16.83 -18.23 -6.32
CA GLU A 188 16.51 -18.75 -7.67
C GLU A 188 15.85 -20.13 -7.57
#